data_AF-A0A0R2QZQ8-F1
#
_entry.id   AF-A0A0R2QZQ8-F1
#
_cell.length_a   1.000
_cell.length_b   1.000
_cell.length_c   1.000
_cell.angle_alpha   90.00
_cell.angle_beta   90.00
_cell.angle_gamma   90.00
#
_symmetry.space_group_name_H-M   'P 1'
#
loop_
_entity.id
_entity.type
_entity.pdbx_description
1 polymer ?
#
loop_
_entity_poly.entity_id
_entity_poly.type
_entity_poly.pdbx_seq_one_letter_code
_entity_poly.pdbx_strand_id
1 'polypeptide(L)'
;MDTPTLIDVANKGINSRLTERRLRRGTQSLASLRNELSVVEEQVQHFAEEVHDLEIRALVSETPLADAESRDAMRHMQAITKHRDYLRGAIAELEVRQDDLLDKLGR
;
A
#
# COMPACT_ATOMS: atom_id res chain seq x y z
N MET A 1 11.37 -46.61 -7.88
CA MET A 1 11.39 -45.37 -8.67
C MET A 1 9.95 -45.14 -9.10
N ASP A 2 9.24 -44.25 -8.41
CA ASP A 2 7.86 -43.93 -8.76
C ASP A 2 7.90 -42.96 -9.94
N THR A 3 7.60 -43.48 -11.13
CA THR A 3 7.45 -42.66 -12.33
C THR A 3 6.18 -41.82 -12.20
N PRO A 4 6.27 -40.48 -12.29
CA PRO A 4 5.10 -39.62 -12.19
C PRO A 4 4.10 -39.97 -13.29
N THR A 5 2.82 -40.05 -12.93
CA THR A 5 1.75 -40.38 -13.88
C THR A 5 1.48 -39.18 -14.80
N LEU A 6 0.86 -39.43 -15.95
CA LEU A 6 0.39 -38.36 -16.86
C LEU A 6 -0.53 -37.35 -16.15
N ILE A 7 -1.29 -37.80 -15.15
CA ILE A 7 -2.16 -36.96 -14.33
C ILE A 7 -1.32 -36.03 -13.43
N ASP A 8 -0.23 -36.53 -12.84
CA ASP A 8 0.66 -35.71 -12.00
C ASP A 8 1.33 -34.60 -12.81
N VAL A 9 1.76 -34.91 -14.03
CA VAL A 9 2.37 -33.92 -14.95
C VAL A 9 1.34 -32.88 -15.40
N ALA A 10 0.13 -33.30 -15.76
CA ALA A 10 -0.95 -32.38 -16.14
C ALA A 10 -1.35 -31.45 -14.99
N ASN A 11 -1.46 -31.99 -13.77
CA ASN A 11 -1.78 -31.22 -12.57
C ASN A 11 -0.68 -30.21 -12.23
N LYS A 12 0.61 -30.57 -12.35
CA LYS A 12 1.72 -29.62 -12.17
C LYS A 12 1.63 -28.47 -13.19
N GLY A 13 1.33 -28.77 -14.45
CA GLY A 13 1.16 -27.75 -15.50
C GLY A 13 -0.02 -26.79 -15.24
N ILE A 14 -1.17 -27.31 -14.77
CA ILE A 14 -2.33 -26.47 -14.42
C ILE A 14 -2.02 -25.56 -13.23
N ASN A 15 -1.35 -26.11 -12.19
CA ASN A 15 -0.96 -25.34 -11.01
C ASN A 15 0.06 -24.24 -11.33
N SER A 16 1.02 -24.48 -12.23
CA SER A 16 1.96 -23.46 -12.72
C SER A 16 1.23 -22.29 -13.38
N ARG A 17 0.34 -22.58 -14.35
CA ARG A 17 -0.43 -21.55 -15.07
C ARG A 17 -1.30 -20.71 -14.14
N LEU A 18 -1.93 -21.34 -13.14
CA LEU A 18 -2.73 -20.62 -12.15
C LEU A 18 -1.86 -19.71 -11.28
N THR A 19 -0.66 -20.17 -10.90
CA THR A 19 0.33 -19.41 -10.12
C THR A 19 0.85 -18.22 -10.92
N GLU A 20 1.24 -18.40 -12.18
CA GLU A 20 1.61 -17.31 -13.11
C GLU A 20 0.49 -16.28 -13.27
N ARG A 21 -0.77 -16.73 -13.43
CA ARG A 21 -1.92 -15.82 -13.52
C ARG A 21 -2.14 -15.03 -12.23
N ARG A 22 -1.84 -15.61 -11.06
CA ARG A 22 -1.91 -14.89 -9.78
C ARG A 22 -0.77 -13.88 -9.66
N LEU A 23 0.45 -14.26 -10.04
CA LEU A 23 1.61 -13.36 -10.08
C LEU A 23 1.36 -12.14 -10.97
N ARG A 24 0.86 -12.34 -12.20
CA ARG A 24 0.54 -11.23 -13.11
C ARG A 24 -0.47 -10.25 -12.52
N ARG A 25 -1.49 -10.77 -11.84
CA ARG A 25 -2.47 -9.93 -11.13
C ARG A 25 -1.83 -9.20 -9.95
N GLY A 26 -1.00 -9.89 -9.17
CA GLY A 26 -0.24 -9.30 -8.07
C GLY A 26 0.64 -8.13 -8.53
N THR A 27 1.39 -8.28 -9.63
CA THR A 27 2.22 -7.20 -10.20
C THR A 27 1.38 -5.99 -10.61
N GLN A 28 0.21 -6.20 -11.22
CA GLN A 28 -0.70 -5.11 -11.59
C GLN A 28 -1.25 -4.39 -10.35
N SER A 29 -1.65 -5.14 -9.32
CA SER A 29 -2.09 -4.57 -8.04
C SER A 29 -0.96 -3.81 -7.33
N LEU A 30 0.27 -4.33 -7.30
CA LEU A 30 1.43 -3.63 -6.74
C LEU A 30 1.71 -2.31 -7.46
N ALA A 31 1.66 -2.30 -8.78
CA ALA A 31 1.84 -1.07 -9.56
C ALA A 31 0.78 -0.02 -9.19
N SER A 32 -0.49 -0.45 -9.09
CA SER A 32 -1.58 0.45 -8.69
C SER A 32 -1.39 1.00 -7.28
N LEU A 33 -1.06 0.15 -6.31
CA LEU A 33 -0.85 0.56 -4.91
C LEU A 33 0.35 1.49 -4.76
N ARG A 34 1.45 1.24 -5.49
CA ARG A 34 2.65 2.11 -5.46
C ARG A 34 2.37 3.48 -6.08
N ASN A 35 1.58 3.53 -7.16
CA ASN A 35 1.14 4.80 -7.73
C ASN A 35 0.27 5.58 -6.75
N GLU A 36 -0.68 4.91 -6.11
CA GLU A 36 -1.52 5.53 -5.08
C GLU A 36 -0.68 6.02 -3.89
N LEU A 37 0.26 5.19 -3.41
CA LEU A 37 1.18 5.57 -2.33
C LEU A 37 1.98 6.82 -2.69
N SER A 38 2.50 6.91 -3.92
CA SER A 38 3.25 8.09 -4.37
C SER A 38 2.42 9.37 -4.29
N VAL A 39 1.14 9.31 -4.70
CA VAL A 39 0.22 10.46 -4.62
C VAL A 39 -0.07 10.82 -3.16
N VAL A 40 -0.33 9.82 -2.32
CA VAL A 40 -0.63 10.05 -0.90
C VAL A 40 0.61 10.58 -0.15
N GLU A 41 1.81 10.14 -0.51
CA GLU A 41 3.06 10.66 0.07
C GLU A 41 3.26 12.13 -0.29
N GLU A 42 2.95 12.54 -1.52
CA GLU A 42 2.94 13.95 -1.93
C GLU A 42 1.92 14.76 -1.12
N GLN A 43 0.70 14.24 -0.95
CA GLN A 43 -0.33 14.90 -0.13
C GLN A 43 0.11 15.08 1.32
N VAL A 44 0.70 14.05 1.94
CA VAL A 44 1.25 14.15 3.30
C VAL A 44 2.27 15.27 3.40
N GLN A 45 3.21 15.39 2.45
CA GLN A 45 4.21 16.46 2.48
C GLN A 45 3.55 17.84 2.36
N HIS A 46 2.61 17.98 1.42
CA HIS A 46 1.90 19.24 1.22
C HIS A 46 1.11 19.68 2.45
N PHE A 47 0.35 18.77 3.07
CA PHE A 47 -0.45 19.10 4.26
C PHE A 47 0.38 19.28 5.52
N ALA A 48 1.59 18.71 5.61
CA ALA A 48 2.47 18.91 6.76
C ALA A 48 2.87 20.37 6.92
N GLU A 49 3.17 21.05 5.81
CA GLU A 49 3.50 22.49 5.80
C GLU A 49 2.29 23.33 6.20
N GLU A 50 1.11 23.03 5.64
CA GLU A 50 -0.13 23.74 5.97
C GLU A 50 -0.53 23.60 7.45
N VAL A 51 -0.45 22.38 8.01
CA VAL A 51 -0.74 22.13 9.42
C VAL A 51 0.21 22.94 10.30
N HIS A 52 1.49 23.01 9.96
CA HIS A 52 2.48 23.76 10.72
C HIS A 52 2.17 25.26 10.74
N ASP A 53 1.80 25.83 9.60
CA ASP A 53 1.42 27.25 9.50
C ASP A 53 0.16 27.56 10.31
N LEU A 54 -0.83 26.67 10.30
CA LEU A 54 -2.06 26.81 11.09
C LEU A 54 -1.80 26.66 12.59
N GLU A 55 -0.91 25.76 13.00
CA GLU A 55 -0.44 25.64 14.39
C GLU A 55 0.21 26.94 14.88
N ILE A 56 1.13 27.51 14.10
CA ILE A 56 1.76 28.80 14.44
C ILE A 56 0.69 29.90 14.55
N ARG A 57 -0.25 29.96 13.60
CA ARG A 57 -1.33 30.96 13.61
C ARG A 57 -2.22 30.82 14.84
N ALA A 58 -2.59 29.60 15.22
CA ALA A 58 -3.41 29.33 16.40
C ALA A 58 -2.71 29.84 17.67
N LEU A 59 -1.42 29.54 17.82
CA LEU A 59 -0.60 30.00 18.94
C LEU A 59 -0.45 31.52 19.00
N VAL A 60 -0.26 32.19 17.85
CA VAL A 60 -0.04 33.64 17.80
C VAL A 60 -1.34 34.42 17.96
N SER A 61 -2.45 33.93 17.41
CA SER A 61 -3.71 34.68 17.39
C SER A 61 -4.53 34.46 18.65
N GLU A 62 -4.34 33.34 19.36
CA GLU A 62 -5.08 32.96 20.56
C GLU A 62 -6.60 33.05 20.39
N THR A 63 -7.10 32.82 19.17
CA THR A 63 -8.53 32.88 18.86
C THR A 63 -9.13 31.48 18.78
N PRO A 64 -10.38 31.29 19.26
CA PRO A 64 -11.08 30.01 19.13
C PRO A 64 -11.23 29.51 17.68
N LEU A 65 -11.29 30.44 16.72
CA LEU A 65 -11.39 30.10 15.30
C LEU A 65 -10.09 29.49 14.77
N ALA A 66 -8.94 30.12 15.05
CA ALA A 66 -7.64 29.60 14.62
C ALA A 66 -7.34 28.23 15.26
N ASP A 67 -7.72 28.02 16.53
CA ASP A 67 -7.65 26.73 17.20
C ASP A 67 -8.48 25.65 16.49
N ALA A 68 -9.69 26.00 16.03
CA ALA A 68 -10.57 25.06 15.33
C ALA A 68 -9.99 24.68 13.97
N GLU A 69 -9.50 25.64 13.20
CA GLU A 69 -8.86 25.42 11.89
C GLU A 69 -7.62 24.53 12.01
N SER A 70 -6.74 24.80 12.98
CA SER A 70 -5.55 23.97 13.24
C SER A 70 -5.94 22.53 13.60
N ARG A 71 -6.94 22.33 14.46
CA ARG A 71 -7.41 20.98 14.83
C ARG A 71 -8.00 20.22 13.65
N ASP A 72 -8.75 20.88 12.78
CA ASP A 72 -9.32 20.23 11.60
C ASP A 72 -8.24 19.83 10.59
N ALA A 73 -7.26 20.70 10.36
CA ALA A 73 -6.09 20.37 9.53
C ALA A 73 -5.29 19.18 10.11
N MET A 74 -5.06 19.15 11.43
CA MET A 74 -4.43 18.00 12.10
C MET A 74 -5.21 16.70 11.87
N ARG A 75 -6.54 16.71 11.97
CA ARG A 75 -7.38 15.52 11.73
C ARG A 75 -7.25 15.04 10.29
N HIS A 76 -7.23 15.95 9.32
CA HIS A 76 -7.02 15.60 7.92
C HIS A 76 -5.65 14.97 7.70
N MET A 77 -4.60 15.57 8.25
CA MET A 77 -3.24 15.04 8.17
C MET A 77 -3.12 13.65 8.82
N GLN A 78 -3.77 13.43 9.96
CA GLN A 78 -3.83 12.11 10.60
C GLN A 78 -4.53 11.07 9.71
N ALA A 79 -5.65 11.43 9.08
CA ALA A 79 -6.37 10.52 8.19
C ALA A 79 -5.53 10.12 6.97
N ILE A 80 -4.86 11.08 6.31
CA ILE A 80 -4.00 10.82 5.15
C ILE A 80 -2.78 10.00 5.56
N THR A 81 -2.16 10.31 6.70
CA THR A 81 -1.04 9.55 7.25
C THR A 81 -1.42 8.09 7.51
N LYS A 82 -2.60 7.85 8.10
CA LYS A 82 -3.11 6.49 8.31
C LYS A 82 -3.34 5.74 7.00
N HIS A 83 -3.85 6.42 5.96
CA HIS A 83 -4.03 5.82 4.64
C HIS A 83 -2.68 5.46 3.99
N ARG A 84 -1.69 6.35 4.05
CA ARG A 84 -0.32 6.08 3.60
C ARG A 84 0.25 4.82 4.25
N ASP A 85 0.11 4.71 5.57
CA ASP A 85 0.65 3.58 6.32
C ASP A 85 -0.09 2.27 5.99
N TYR A 86 -1.40 2.34 5.74
CA TYR A 86 -2.18 1.22 5.21
C TYR A 86 -1.66 0.78 3.83
N LEU A 87 -1.41 1.70 2.90
CA LEU A 87 -0.88 1.38 1.57
C LEU A 87 0.50 0.72 1.65
N ARG A 88 1.40 1.22 2.50
CA ARG A 88 2.71 0.61 2.76
C ARG A 88 2.58 -0.82 3.27
N GLY A 89 1.68 -1.05 4.23
CA GLY A 89 1.38 -2.40 4.74
C GLY A 89 0.85 -3.34 3.65
N ALA A 90 -0.13 -2.86 2.86
CA ALA A 90 -0.74 -3.65 1.79
C ALA A 90 0.29 -4.03 0.69
N ILE A 91 1.21 -3.12 0.35
CA ILE A 91 2.31 -3.38 -0.58
C ILE A 91 3.22 -4.47 -0.02
N ALA A 92 3.70 -4.31 1.22
CA ALA A 92 4.61 -5.27 1.84
C ALA A 92 3.99 -6.68 1.93
N GLU A 93 2.71 -6.78 2.32
CA GLU A 93 2.02 -8.07 2.33
C GLU A 93 1.89 -8.69 0.93
N LEU A 94 1.67 -7.87 -0.11
CA LEU A 94 1.52 -8.35 -1.47
C LEU A 94 2.86 -8.79 -2.08
N GLU A 95 3.96 -8.13 -1.72
CA GLU A 95 5.32 -8.54 -2.06
C GLU A 95 5.65 -9.91 -1.45
N VAL A 96 5.40 -10.11 -0.15
CA VAL A 96 5.58 -11.42 0.51
C VAL A 96 4.76 -12.52 -0.18
N ARG A 97 3.49 -12.24 -0.50
CA ARG A 97 2.64 -13.19 -1.24
C ARG A 97 3.17 -13.48 -2.65
N GLN A 98 3.81 -12.52 -3.30
CA GLN A 98 4.42 -12.71 -4.62
C GLN A 98 5.65 -13.61 -4.51
N ASP A 99 6.51 -13.40 -3.51
CA ASP A 99 7.67 -14.25 -3.26
C ASP A 99 7.25 -15.70 -2.98
N ASP A 100 6.23 -15.92 -2.14
CA ASP A 100 5.65 -17.24 -1.89
C ASP A 100 5.13 -17.94 -3.16
N LEU A 101 4.63 -17.17 -4.13
CA LEU A 101 4.14 -17.69 -5.41
C LEU A 101 5.31 -17.98 -6.37
N LEU A 102 6.37 -17.18 -6.35
CA LEU A 102 7.60 -17.42 -7.12
C LEU A 102 8.32 -18.68 -6.63
N ASP A 103 8.41 -18.87 -5.32
CA ASP A 103 8.97 -20.09 -4.71
C ASP A 103 8.21 -21.35 -5.15
N LYS A 104 6.89 -21.26 -5.34
CA LYS A 104 6.07 -22.38 -5.84
C LYS A 104 6.32 -22.71 -7.31
N LEU A 105 6.79 -21.75 -8.11
CA LEU A 105 7.19 -21.99 -9.51
C LEU A 105 8.62 -22.51 -9.62
N GLY A 106 9.50 -22.11 -8.69
CA GLY A 106 10.89 -22.56 -8.63
C GLY A 106 11.10 -24.00 -8.11
N ARG A 107 10.05 -24.65 -7.59
CA ARG A 107 10.03 -26.05 -7.12
C ARG A 107 9.43 -27.02 -8.16
#